data_AF-A0A7X2TID4-F1
#
_entry.id   AF-A0A7X2TID4-F1
#
_cell.length_a   1.000
_cell.length_b   1.000
_cell.length_c   1.000
_cell.angle_alpha   90.00
_cell.angle_beta   90.00
_cell.angle_gamma   90.00
#
_symmetry.space_group_name_H-M   'P 1'
#
loop_
_entity.id
_entity.type
_entity.pdbx_description
1 polymer ?
#
loop_
_entity_poly.entity_id
_entity_poly.type
_entity_poly.pdbx_seq_one_letter_code
_entity_poly.pdbx_strand_id
1 'polypeptide(L)'
;MALTQNDAKIVMGMLARGDNHHDIAAWFGENQGRVADVESGRMYGVLPAAPAADLPPKGSPGPKGRRMRAFAAKALKAIENGNAAEAEKVLRDGLAAYDRNEY
;
A
#
# COMPACT_ATOMS: atom_id res chain seq x y z
N MET A 1 7.81 7.65 -2.96
CA MET A 1 8.47 6.88 -1.88
C MET A 1 8.91 5.58 -2.52
N ALA A 2 10.16 5.17 -2.37
CA ALA A 2 10.63 3.95 -3.04
C ALA A 2 10.04 2.71 -2.35
N LEU A 3 9.78 1.65 -3.13
CA LEU A 3 9.45 0.33 -2.59
C LEU A 3 10.51 -0.11 -1.57
N THR A 4 10.05 -0.74 -0.49
CA THR A 4 10.91 -1.43 0.45
C THR A 4 11.00 -2.92 0.11
N GLN A 5 11.96 -3.63 0.69
CA GLN A 5 12.04 -5.09 0.56
C GLN A 5 10.78 -5.79 1.10
N ASN A 6 10.13 -5.23 2.12
CA ASN A 6 8.87 -5.76 2.65
C ASN A 6 7.71 -5.56 1.65
N ASP A 7 7.63 -4.39 1.03
CA ASP A 7 6.64 -4.13 -0.03
C ASP A 7 6.85 -5.09 -1.21
N ALA A 8 8.10 -5.38 -1.57
CA ALA A 8 8.43 -6.34 -2.62
C ALA A 8 7.96 -7.77 -2.29
N LYS A 9 7.99 -8.21 -1.03
CA LYS A 9 7.38 -9.49 -0.62
C LYS A 9 5.86 -9.48 -0.79
N ILE A 10 5.19 -8.36 -0.49
CA ILE A 10 3.75 -8.19 -0.71
C ILE A 10 3.46 -8.24 -2.22
N VAL A 11 4.24 -7.56 -3.06
CA VAL A 11 4.16 -7.64 -4.52
C VAL A 11 4.26 -9.09 -4.99
N MET A 12 5.25 -9.85 -4.52
CA MET A 12 5.39 -11.27 -4.87
C MET A 12 4.18 -12.10 -4.46
N GLY A 13 3.58 -11.83 -3.29
CA GLY A 13 2.34 -12.50 -2.88
C GLY A 13 1.12 -12.13 -3.71
N MET A 14 1.01 -10.86 -4.12
CA MET A 14 -0.05 -10.43 -5.05
C MET A 14 0.11 -11.05 -6.44
N LEU A 15 1.33 -11.16 -6.94
CA LEU A 15 1.65 -11.88 -8.19
C LEU A 15 1.27 -13.36 -8.08
N ALA A 16 1.64 -14.03 -6.98
CA ALA A 16 1.28 -15.42 -6.72
C ALA A 16 -0.24 -15.64 -6.61
N ARG A 17 -0.99 -14.63 -6.15
CA ARG A 17 -2.47 -14.63 -6.14
C ARG A 17 -3.09 -14.44 -7.53
N GLY A 18 -2.31 -14.06 -8.53
CA GLY A 18 -2.78 -13.76 -9.89
C GLY A 18 -3.39 -12.37 -10.03
N ASP A 19 -2.85 -11.39 -9.32
CA ASP A 19 -3.23 -9.98 -9.49
C ASP A 19 -2.46 -9.37 -10.69
N ASN A 20 -3.12 -8.44 -11.41
CA ASN A 20 -2.50 -7.77 -12.55
C ASN A 20 -1.47 -6.73 -12.09
N HIS A 21 -0.39 -6.54 -12.85
CA HIS A 21 0.68 -5.58 -12.52
C HIS A 21 0.16 -4.15 -12.34
N HIS A 22 -0.87 -3.76 -13.07
CA HIS A 22 -1.49 -2.44 -12.95
C HIS A 22 -2.11 -2.23 -11.56
N ASP A 23 -2.87 -3.22 -11.07
CA ASP A 23 -3.51 -3.16 -9.75
C ASP A 23 -2.46 -3.17 -8.64
N ILE A 24 -1.45 -4.03 -8.78
CA ILE A 24 -0.31 -4.11 -7.85
C ILE A 24 0.39 -2.75 -7.77
N ALA A 25 0.78 -2.19 -8.93
CA ALA A 25 1.46 -0.91 -8.99
C ALA A 25 0.63 0.22 -8.33
N ALA A 26 -0.69 0.18 -8.50
CA ALA A 26 -1.59 1.14 -7.87
C ALA A 26 -1.57 1.07 -6.34
N TRP A 27 -1.34 -0.09 -5.71
CA TRP A 27 -1.19 -0.18 -4.25
C TRP A 27 0.06 0.51 -3.72
N PHE A 28 1.15 0.46 -4.47
CA PHE A 28 2.44 1.03 -4.05
C PHE A 28 2.70 2.43 -4.59
N GLY A 29 1.83 2.95 -5.47
CA GLY A 29 2.04 4.24 -6.13
C GLY A 29 3.23 4.23 -7.09
N GLU A 30 3.49 3.06 -7.67
CA GLU A 30 4.58 2.80 -8.61
C GLU A 30 4.01 2.55 -10.02
N ASN A 31 4.89 2.23 -10.98
CA ASN A 31 4.50 1.82 -12.32
C ASN A 31 4.62 0.29 -12.50
N GLN A 32 3.99 -0.25 -13.56
CA GLN A 32 3.99 -1.68 -13.86
C GLN A 32 5.39 -2.25 -14.16
N GLY A 33 6.32 -1.42 -14.65
CA GLY A 33 7.71 -1.82 -14.88
C GLY A 33 8.44 -2.10 -13.58
N ARG A 34 8.15 -1.31 -12.55
CA ARG A 34 8.68 -1.52 -11.19
C ARG A 34 8.22 -2.86 -10.61
N VAL A 35 6.97 -3.25 -10.86
CA VAL A 35 6.44 -4.57 -10.46
C VAL A 35 7.19 -5.69 -11.19
N ALA A 36 7.42 -5.56 -12.49
CA ALA A 36 8.19 -6.54 -13.28
C ALA A 36 9.67 -6.64 -12.84
N ASP A 37 10.29 -5.53 -12.41
CA ASP A 37 11.64 -5.54 -11.84
C ASP A 37 11.70 -6.29 -10.49
N VAL A 38 10.63 -6.25 -9.70
CA VAL A 38 10.50 -7.05 -8.47
C VAL A 38 10.29 -8.52 -8.81
N GLU A 39 9.37 -8.82 -9.73
CA GLU A 39 9.06 -10.18 -10.20
C GLU A 39 10.31 -10.90 -10.74
N SER A 40 11.10 -10.22 -11.56
CA SER A 40 12.34 -10.75 -12.13
C SER A 40 13.49 -10.85 -11.13
N GLY A 41 13.31 -10.36 -9.90
CA GLY A 41 14.34 -10.29 -8.88
C GLY A 41 15.44 -9.25 -9.14
N ARG A 42 15.28 -8.38 -10.14
CA ARG A 42 16.28 -7.36 -10.50
C ARG A 42 16.53 -6.35 -9.39
N MET A 43 15.50 -6.00 -8.61
CA MET A 43 15.64 -5.01 -7.53
C MET A 43 16.09 -5.58 -6.19
N TYR A 44 15.59 -6.75 -5.79
CA TYR A 44 15.79 -7.28 -4.44
C TYR A 44 16.21 -8.75 -4.40
N GLY A 45 16.56 -9.34 -5.55
CA GLY A 45 16.77 -10.78 -5.69
C GLY A 45 15.47 -11.58 -5.60
N VAL A 46 15.58 -12.89 -5.47
CA VAL A 46 14.43 -13.78 -5.27
C VAL A 46 13.91 -13.57 -3.84
N LEU A 47 12.67 -13.10 -3.72
CA LEU A 47 12.01 -12.88 -2.44
C LEU A 47 10.87 -13.89 -2.24
N PRO A 48 10.65 -14.36 -1.00
CA PRO A 48 9.47 -15.15 -0.69
C PRO A 48 8.21 -14.29 -0.80
N ALA A 49 7.13 -14.88 -1.30
CA ALA A 49 5.81 -14.27 -1.31
C ALA A 49 5.30 -14.06 0.13
N ALA A 50 4.71 -12.88 0.40
CA ALA A 50 4.01 -12.64 1.65
C ALA A 50 2.75 -13.55 1.75
N PRO A 51 2.35 -13.96 2.97
CA PRO A 51 1.17 -14.80 3.16
C PRO A 51 -0.12 -14.05 2.80
N ALA A 52 -1.16 -14.79 2.40
CA ALA A 52 -2.43 -14.23 1.93
C ALA A 52 -3.09 -13.26 2.93
N ALA A 53 -2.88 -13.46 4.24
CA ALA A 53 -3.41 -12.59 5.30
C ALA A 53 -2.80 -11.18 5.30
N ASP A 54 -1.59 -11.02 4.76
CA ASP A 54 -0.87 -9.74 4.71
C ASP A 54 -1.11 -9.00 3.39
N LEU A 55 -1.73 -9.66 2.41
CA LEU A 55 -1.98 -9.07 1.11
C LEU A 55 -3.14 -8.07 1.19
N PRO A 56 -3.04 -6.93 0.50
CA PRO A 56 -4.20 -6.06 0.34
C PRO A 56 -5.30 -6.78 -0.44
N PRO A 57 -6.55 -6.28 -0.41
CA PRO A 57 -7.62 -6.79 -1.26
C PRO A 57 -7.24 -6.81 -2.75
N LYS A 58 -7.86 -7.70 -3.51
CA LYS A 58 -7.65 -7.79 -4.97
C LYS A 58 -8.20 -6.54 -5.68
N GLY A 59 -7.50 -6.13 -6.75
CA GLY A 59 -7.86 -4.97 -7.58
C GLY A 59 -7.20 -3.67 -7.13
N SER A 60 -7.26 -2.64 -7.98
CA SER A 60 -6.70 -1.32 -7.69
C SER A 60 -7.46 -0.63 -6.52
N PRO A 61 -6.74 -0.02 -5.55
CA PRO A 61 -7.36 0.70 -4.44
C PRO A 61 -7.95 2.06 -4.83
N GLY A 62 -7.66 2.54 -6.04
CA GLY A 62 -7.83 3.94 -6.42
C GLY A 62 -6.94 4.90 -5.60
N PRO A 63 -6.63 6.11 -6.12
CA PRO A 63 -5.75 7.04 -5.41
C PRO A 63 -6.34 7.51 -4.07
N LYS A 64 -7.64 7.81 -4.02
CA LYS A 64 -8.35 8.21 -2.80
C LYS A 64 -8.40 7.11 -1.74
N GLY A 65 -8.78 5.89 -2.14
CA GLY A 65 -8.86 4.73 -1.24
C GLY A 65 -7.51 4.36 -0.63
N ARG A 66 -6.45 4.36 -1.45
CA ARG A 66 -5.07 4.14 -0.98
C ARG A 66 -4.66 5.16 0.08
N ARG A 67 -4.89 6.46 -0.18
CA ARG A 67 -4.55 7.52 0.77
C ARG A 67 -5.34 7.39 2.06
N MET A 68 -6.66 7.18 1.97
CA MET A 68 -7.50 7.03 3.16
C MET A 68 -7.06 5.86 4.04
N ARG A 69 -6.71 4.71 3.42
CA ARG A 69 -6.16 3.56 4.16
C ARG A 69 -4.85 3.90 4.89
N ALA A 70 -3.97 4.69 4.28
CA ALA A 70 -2.72 5.12 4.91
C ALA A 70 -2.98 6.02 6.14
N PHE A 71 -3.93 6.95 6.05
CA PHE A 71 -4.36 7.77 7.19
C PHE A 71 -4.98 6.92 8.30
N ALA A 72 -5.88 5.98 7.95
CA ALA A 72 -6.48 5.07 8.92
C ALA A 72 -5.43 4.23 9.67
N ALA A 73 -4.45 3.66 8.94
CA ALA A 73 -3.36 2.89 9.54
C ALA A 73 -2.48 3.74 10.48
N LYS A 74 -2.20 4.99 10.12
CA LYS A 74 -1.45 5.93 10.98
C LYS A 74 -2.27 6.28 12.24
N ALA A 75 -3.57 6.48 12.12
CA ALA A 75 -4.45 6.76 13.25
C ALA A 75 -4.53 5.57 14.22
N LEU A 76 -4.65 4.34 13.71
CA LEU A 76 -4.62 3.13 14.54
C LEU A 76 -3.34 3.03 15.36
N LYS A 77 -2.17 3.26 14.74
CA LYS A 77 -0.89 3.31 15.47
C LYS A 77 -0.86 4.38 16.55
N ALA A 78 -1.47 5.54 16.32
CA ALA A 78 -1.55 6.59 17.33
C ALA A 78 -2.44 6.17 18.51
N ILE A 79 -3.56 5.47 18.24
CA ILE A 79 -4.42 4.88 19.29
C ILE A 79 -3.67 3.83 20.10
N GLU A 80 -2.95 2.91 19.44
CA GLU A 80 -2.14 1.87 20.09
C GLU A 80 -1.07 2.47 21.01
N ASN A 81 -0.53 3.64 20.64
CA ASN A 81 0.44 4.38 21.44
C ASN A 81 -0.20 5.27 22.52
N GLY A 82 -1.52 5.20 22.72
CA GLY A 82 -2.26 5.99 23.71
C GLY A 82 -2.43 7.47 23.35
N ASN A 83 -2.15 7.88 22.10
CA ASN A 83 -2.26 9.26 21.64
C ASN A 83 -3.54 9.47 20.81
N ALA A 84 -4.68 9.57 21.52
CA ALA A 84 -5.98 9.78 20.90
C ALA A 84 -6.08 11.11 20.13
N ALA A 85 -5.40 12.17 20.60
CA ALA A 85 -5.43 13.48 19.95
C ALA A 85 -4.74 13.46 18.58
N GLU A 86 -3.58 12.80 18.45
CA GLU A 86 -2.93 12.59 17.16
C GLU A 86 -3.76 11.70 16.25
N ALA A 87 -4.40 10.65 16.78
CA ALA A 87 -5.28 9.79 16.00
C ALA A 87 -6.45 10.58 15.38
N GLU A 88 -7.13 11.40 16.19
CA GLU A 88 -8.23 12.26 15.75
C GLU A 88 -7.77 13.25 14.68
N LYS A 89 -6.63 13.90 14.90
CA LYS A 89 -6.03 14.82 13.93
C LYS A 89 -5.72 14.12 12.61
N VAL A 90 -5.07 12.96 12.64
CA VAL A 90 -4.71 12.17 11.46
C VAL A 90 -5.96 11.76 10.67
N LEU A 91 -7.04 11.37 11.34
CA LEU A 91 -8.31 11.03 10.69
C LEU A 91 -8.95 12.25 10.02
N ARG A 92 -8.98 13.41 10.68
CA ARG A 92 -9.49 14.65 10.07
C ARG A 92 -8.68 15.05 8.84
N ASP A 93 -7.36 14.99 8.93
CA ASP A 93 -6.45 15.27 7.81
C ASP A 93 -6.73 14.29 6.64
N GLY A 94 -7.01 13.03 6.95
CA GLY A 94 -7.35 11.99 5.97
C GLY A 94 -8.69 12.23 5.26
N LEU A 95 -9.73 12.59 6.00
CA LEU A 95 -11.05 12.95 5.45
C LEU A 95 -10.94 14.17 4.54
N ALA A 96 -10.28 15.23 4.99
CA ALA A 96 -10.04 16.41 4.17
C ALA A 96 -9.26 16.06 2.89
N ALA A 97 -8.28 15.15 2.96
CA ALA A 97 -7.55 14.69 1.79
C ALA A 97 -8.40 13.84 0.82
N TYR A 98 -9.40 13.11 1.31
CA TYR A 98 -10.33 12.33 0.52
C TYR A 98 -11.32 13.22 -0.24
N ASP A 99 -11.82 14.27 0.42
CA ASP A 99 -12.84 15.17 -0.12
C ASP A 99 -12.30 16.15 -1.17
N ARG A 100 -10.98 16.36 -1.23
CA ARG A 100 -10.35 17.18 -2.28
C ARG A 100 -10.58 16.61 -3.68
N ASN A 101 -10.74 17.50 -4.65
CA ASN A 101 -10.69 17.15 -6.07
C ASN A 101 -9.29 16.69 -6.44
N GLU A 102 -9.20 15.63 -7.24
CA GLU A 102 -7.96 15.22 -7.88
C GLU A 102 -7.88 16.00 -9.20
N TYR A 103 -6.87 16.85 -9.34
CA TYR A 103 -6.56 17.57 -10.58
C TYR A 103 -5.47 16.84 -11.35
#